data_AF-W1VTJ4-F1
#
_entry.id   AF-W1VTJ4-F1
#
_cell.length_a   1.000
_cell.length_b   1.000
_cell.length_c   1.000
_cell.angle_alpha   90.00
_cell.angle_beta   90.00
_cell.angle_gamma   90.00
#
_symmetry.space_group_name_H-M   'P 1'
#
loop_
_entity.id
_entity.type
_entity.pdbx_description
1 polymer ?
#
loop_
_entity_poly.entity_id
_entity_poly.type
_entity_poly.pdbx_seq_one_letter_code
_entity_poly.pdbx_strand_id
1 'polypeptide(L)' 'GLAGGELVSVSTATGEITLPAVVGGVAGGTVWLPECSAGSTVRQSLGAGHGDPVSLSLAVTSSHSEVVR' A
#
# COMPACT_ATOMS: atom_id res chain seq x y z
N GLY A 1 -15.55 -3.28 -3.99
CA GLY A 1 -15.12 -2.50 -2.82
C GLY A 1 -13.99 -3.26 -2.16
N LEU A 2 -13.04 -2.57 -1.52
CA LEU A 2 -11.90 -3.20 -0.85
C LEU A 2 -12.35 -3.83 0.48
N ALA A 3 -11.96 -5.08 0.72
CA ALA A 3 -12.18 -5.76 1.99
C ALA A 3 -10.87 -5.78 2.81
N GLY A 4 -10.99 -5.77 4.14
CA GLY A 4 -9.84 -5.97 5.01
C GLY A 4 -9.23 -7.36 4.83
N GLY A 5 -7.90 -7.44 4.85
CA GLY A 5 -7.12 -8.67 4.64
C GLY A 5 -6.68 -8.90 3.20
N GLU A 6 -7.20 -8.15 2.23
CA GLU A 6 -6.82 -8.28 0.83
C GLU A 6 -5.54 -7.50 0.52
N LEU A 7 -4.71 -8.00 -0.41
CA LEU A 7 -3.55 -7.25 -0.89
C LEU A 7 -4.02 -6.11 -1.79
N VAL A 8 -3.58 -4.91 -1.49
CA VAL A 8 -3.93 -3.69 -2.21
C VAL A 8 -2.66 -3.04 -2.71
N SER A 9 -2.69 -2.71 -4.00
CA SER A 9 -1.72 -1.89 -4.65
C SER A 9 -2.07 -0.42 -4.46
N VAL A 10 -1.13 0.34 -3.93
CA VAL A 10 -1.21 1.79 -3.74
C VAL A 10 -0.25 2.42 -4.73
N SER A 11 -0.76 3.22 -5.65
CA SER A 11 0.04 3.82 -6.72
C SER A 11 -0.13 5.33 -6.82
N THR A 12 0.95 5.96 -7.25
CA THR A 12 1.04 7.36 -7.65
C THR A 12 1.72 7.45 -9.01
N ALA A 13 1.93 8.67 -9.50
CA ALA A 13 2.75 8.88 -10.69
C ALA A 13 4.22 8.44 -10.51
N THR A 14 4.70 8.38 -9.26
CA THR A 14 6.11 8.06 -8.95
C THR A 14 6.36 6.55 -8.91
N GLY A 15 5.37 5.78 -8.47
CA GLY A 15 5.53 4.35 -8.29
C GLY A 15 4.35 3.70 -7.58
N GLU A 16 4.56 2.44 -7.19
CA GLU A 16 3.53 1.58 -6.62
C GLU A 16 4.12 0.71 -5.50
N ILE A 17 3.31 0.45 -4.47
CA ILE A 17 3.61 -0.50 -3.40
C ILE A 17 2.41 -1.41 -3.18
N THR A 18 2.66 -2.67 -2.84
CA THR A 18 1.60 -3.64 -2.49
C THR A 18 1.65 -3.95 -1.01
N LEU A 19 0.53 -3.77 -0.32
CA LEU A 19 0.41 -3.95 1.13
C LEU A 19 -0.92 -4.63 1.49
N PRO A 20 -0.99 -5.38 2.59
CA PRO A 20 -2.26 -5.90 3.10
C PRO A 20 -3.14 -4.76 3.61
N ALA A 21 -4.40 -4.74 3.19
CA ALA A 21 -5.37 -3.74 3.63
C ALA A 21 -5.94 -4.07 5.00
N VAL A 22 -6.05 -3.07 5.87
CA VAL A 22 -6.81 -3.13 7.12
C VAL A 22 -7.92 -2.07 7.04
N VAL A 23 -9.17 -2.47 7.23
CA VAL A 23 -10.32 -1.57 7.17
C VAL A 23 -10.70 -1.13 8.58
N GLY A 24 -10.61 0.18 8.84
CA GLY A 24 -10.99 0.79 10.11
C GLY A 24 -9.94 1.78 10.62
N GLY A 25 -10.33 2.65 11.56
CA GLY A 25 -9.40 3.56 12.24
C GLY A 25 -8.94 4.79 11.44
N VAL A 26 -9.53 5.03 10.26
CA VAL A 26 -9.25 6.19 9.40
C VAL A 26 -10.56 6.85 8.93
N ALA A 27 -10.50 8.14 8.58
CA ALA A 27 -11.65 8.85 8.02
C ALA A 27 -12.07 8.25 6.67
N GLY A 28 -13.36 8.35 6.35
CA GLY A 28 -13.89 7.88 5.07
C GLY A 28 -13.20 8.55 3.88
N GLY A 29 -12.75 7.76 2.91
CA GLY A 29 -12.00 8.25 1.75
C GLY A 29 -10.51 8.47 2.01
N THR A 30 -10.01 8.19 3.21
CA THR A 30 -8.60 8.31 3.57
C THR A 30 -7.93 6.95 3.70
N VAL A 31 -6.67 6.87 3.31
CA VAL A 31 -5.80 5.71 3.56
C VAL A 31 -4.67 6.15 4.48
N TRP A 32 -4.32 5.31 5.45
CA TRP A 32 -3.11 5.46 6.23
C TRP A 32 -2.06 4.45 5.77
N LEU A 33 -0.81 4.91 5.61
CA LEU A 33 0.33 4.07 5.24
C LEU A 33 1.33 4.00 6.41
N PRO A 34 1.95 2.83 6.65
CA PRO A 34 2.91 2.64 7.73
C PRO A 34 4.27 3.27 7.39
N GLU A 35 4.38 4.59 7.54
CA GLU A 35 5.60 5.35 7.18
C GLU A 35 6.72 5.30 8.24
N CYS A 36 6.41 5.03 9.50
CA CYS A 36 7.37 5.02 10.62
C CYS A 36 7.80 3.60 11.06
N SER A 37 7.64 2.59 10.22
CA SER A 37 8.18 1.25 10.48
C SER A 37 9.61 1.11 9.96
N ALA A 38 10.40 0.24 10.61
CA ALA A 38 11.72 -0.13 10.09
C ALA A 38 11.58 -0.76 8.70
N GLY A 39 12.32 -0.23 7.73
CA GLY A 39 12.24 -0.66 6.32
C GLY A 39 11.08 -0.06 5.53
N SER A 40 10.34 0.92 6.07
CA SER A 40 9.31 1.60 5.29
C SER A 40 9.91 2.37 4.12
N THR A 41 9.47 2.07 2.90
CA THR A 41 9.86 2.77 1.68
C THR A 41 8.76 3.65 1.14
N VAL A 42 7.63 3.80 1.85
CA VAL A 42 6.41 4.45 1.35
C VAL A 42 6.69 5.78 0.66
N ARG A 43 7.40 6.70 1.31
CA ARG A 43 7.71 8.02 0.73
C ARG A 43 8.68 7.96 -0.44
N GLN A 44 9.65 7.06 -0.39
CA GLN A 44 10.62 6.89 -1.48
C GLN A 44 9.99 6.21 -2.71
N SER A 45 9.10 5.25 -2.49
CA SER A 45 8.42 4.50 -3.55
C SER A 45 7.28 5.28 -4.20
N LEU A 46 6.50 6.02 -3.41
CA LEU A 46 5.32 6.73 -3.91
C LEU A 46 5.57 8.22 -4.17
N GLY A 47 6.63 8.80 -3.60
CA GLY A 47 6.83 10.25 -3.65
C GLY A 47 5.67 11.07 -3.05
N ALA A 48 4.79 10.42 -2.28
CA ALA A 48 3.60 11.02 -1.68
C ALA A 48 3.87 11.42 -0.23
N GLY A 49 3.31 12.56 0.15
CA GLY A 49 3.19 13.04 1.52
C GLY A 49 1.77 12.95 2.06
N HIS A 50 1.56 13.61 3.19
CA HIS A 50 0.25 13.61 3.85
C HIS A 50 -0.79 14.35 2.99
N GLY A 51 -1.91 13.69 2.71
CA GLY A 51 -3.02 14.27 1.96
C GLY A 51 -2.87 14.20 0.44
N ASP A 52 -1.75 13.67 -0.06
CA ASP A 52 -1.59 13.47 -1.50
C ASP A 52 -2.53 12.37 -2.00
N PRO A 53 -3.14 12.55 -3.20
CA PRO A 53 -4.03 11.56 -3.77
C PRO A 53 -3.24 10.32 -4.20
N VAL A 54 -3.80 9.15 -3.89
CA VAL A 54 -3.28 7.85 -4.30
C VAL A 54 -4.37 7.06 -5.01
N SER A 55 -3.97 6.20 -5.94
CA SER A 55 -4.85 5.24 -6.59
C SER A 55 -4.75 3.89 -5.89
N LEU A 56 -5.89 3.21 -5.72
CA LEU A 56 -5.95 1.89 -5.11
C LEU A 56 -6.48 0.88 -6.10
N SER A 57 -5.82 -0.26 -6.21
CA SER A 57 -6.28 -1.42 -6.96
C SER A 57 -6.08 -2.69 -6.16
N LEU A 58 -6.91 -3.71 -6.43
CA LEU A 58 -6.67 -5.05 -5.90
C LEU A 58 -5.38 -5.58 -6.52
N ALA A 59 -4.43 -5.96 -5.67
CA ALA A 59 -3.21 -6.57 -6.14
C ALA A 59 -3.53 -7.99 -6.58
N VAL A 60 -3.15 -8.34 -7.81
CA VAL A 60 -3.14 -9.73 -8.23
C VAL A 60 -1.91 -10.36 -7.58
N THR A 61 -2.12 -11.21 -6.58
CA THR A 61 -1.03 -11.90 -5.89
C THR A 61 -0.27 -12.76 -6.89
N SER A 62 0.82 -12.25 -7.46
CA SER A 62 1.86 -13.12 -8.00
C SER A 62 2.59 -13.71 -6.81
N SER A 63 2.39 -15.00 -6.56
CA SER A 63 3.17 -15.75 -5.57
C SER A 63 4.66 -15.59 -5.86
N HIS A 64 5.33 -14.71 -5.12
CA HIS A 64 6.78 -14.58 -5.15
C HIS A 64 7.34 -15.56 -4.11
N SER A 65 7.48 -16.83 -4.49
CA SER A 65 8.15 -17.84 -3.67
C SER A 65 9.66 -17.63 -3.77
N GLU A 66 10.29 -17.14 -2.71
CA GLU A 66 11.75 -17.10 -2.62
C GLU A 66 12.30 -18.52 -2.36
N VAL A 67 13.12 -19.02 -3.29
CA VAL A 67 13.81 -20.32 -3.16
C VAL A 67 15.13 -20.05 -2.44
N VAL A 68 15.18 -20.27 -1.13
CA VAL A 68 16.44 -20.18 -0.36
C VAL A 68 17.24 -21.45 -0.63
N ARG A 69 18.43 -21.29 -1.23
CA ARG A 69 19.44 -22.34 -1.41
C ARG A 69 20.34 -22.43 -0.19
#